data_AF-A0A7C5C9Z2-F1
#
_entry.id   AF-A0A7C5C9Z2-F1
#
_cell.length_a   1.000
_cell.length_b   1.000
_cell.length_c   1.000
_cell.angle_alpha   90.00
_cell.angle_beta   90.00
_cell.angle_gamma   90.00
#
_symmetry.space_group_name_H-M   'P 1'
#
loop_
_entity.id
_entity.type
_entity.pdbx_description
1 polymer ?
#
loop_
_entity_poly.entity_id
_entity_poly.type
_entity_poly.pdbx_seq_one_letter_code
_entity_poly.pdbx_strand_id
1 'polypeptide(L)'
;MIPNLPALYETDIRGLRRLHRGKVRDLYAVDHGRMLMVATDRISAFDVVLPTPIPGKGVVLTRLSNFWFERMSDLVENHLTGIDPATVVPADEPQRELIVPRSVVVHRLRPLPVEAVVRGYLIGSGWKDYRRTGAICGVRLPPGLRLAERLPEPIYTPSTKAAAG
;
A
#
# COMPACT_ATOMS: atom_id res chain seq x y z
N MET A 1 -7.51 22.49 0.56
CA MET A 1 -6.10 22.56 0.13
C MET A 1 -5.25 21.72 1.06
N ILE A 2 -4.30 20.93 0.56
CA ILE A 2 -3.29 20.29 1.42
C ILE A 2 -2.29 21.40 1.78
N PRO A 3 -2.07 21.73 3.06
CA PRO A 3 -1.08 22.74 3.44
C PRO A 3 0.31 22.34 2.91
N ASN A 4 1.16 23.33 2.62
CA ASN A 4 2.55 23.11 2.19
C ASN A 4 3.38 22.57 3.37
N LEU A 5 3.16 21.29 3.71
CA LEU A 5 3.84 20.60 4.79
C LEU A 5 5.22 20.13 4.31
N PRO A 6 6.26 20.16 5.17
CA PRO A 6 7.53 19.53 4.84
C PRO A 6 7.36 18.04 4.56
N ALA A 7 8.21 17.50 3.68
CA ALA A 7 8.18 16.09 3.35
C ALA A 7 8.55 15.22 4.57
N LEU A 8 7.78 14.17 4.81
CA LEU A 8 8.10 13.18 5.84
C LEU A 8 8.79 11.98 5.19
N TYR A 9 10.11 11.92 5.25
CA TYR A 9 10.88 10.83 4.65
C TYR A 9 10.84 9.57 5.52
N GLU A 10 11.09 9.70 6.82
CA GLU A 10 11.00 8.60 7.78
C GLU A 10 10.38 9.11 9.08
N THR A 11 10.00 8.15 9.91
CA THR A 11 9.50 8.42 11.27
C THR A 11 10.34 7.71 12.31
N ASP A 12 10.40 8.30 13.50
CA ASP A 12 10.92 7.69 14.71
C ASP A 12 10.07 8.15 15.91
N ILE A 13 8.90 7.53 16.06
CA ILE A 13 7.90 7.94 17.05
C ILE A 13 8.33 7.47 18.44
N ARG A 14 8.55 8.41 19.35
CA ARG A 14 8.95 8.10 20.72
C ARG A 14 7.87 7.26 21.41
N GLY A 15 8.26 6.33 22.27
CA GLY A 15 7.31 5.49 23.01
C GLY A 15 6.59 4.42 22.20
N LEU A 16 6.70 4.40 20.86
CA LEU A 16 6.16 3.33 20.03
C LEU A 16 7.28 2.45 19.47
N ARG A 17 7.17 1.13 19.65
CA ARG A 17 8.15 0.19 19.11
C ARG A 17 7.97 0.02 17.60
N ARG A 18 8.97 0.40 16.81
CA ARG A 18 9.00 0.15 15.37
C ARG A 18 9.03 -1.36 15.08
N LEU A 19 8.08 -1.83 14.30
CA LEU A 19 7.96 -3.22 13.85
C LEU A 19 8.70 -3.45 12.54
N HIS A 20 8.54 -2.53 11.58
CA HIS A 20 9.09 -2.66 10.24
C HIS A 20 9.15 -1.30 9.55
N ARG A 21 10.15 -1.11 8.70
CA ARG A 21 10.23 0.00 7.75
C ARG A 21 10.24 -0.60 6.35
N GLY A 22 9.14 -0.41 5.64
CA GLY A 22 9.03 -0.76 4.23
C GLY A 22 9.46 0.39 3.33
N LYS A 23 9.43 0.15 2.02
CA LYS A 23 9.78 1.16 0.99
C LYS A 23 9.07 2.51 1.22
N VAL A 24 7.77 2.48 1.55
CA VAL A 24 6.93 3.69 1.64
C VAL A 24 6.08 3.79 2.92
N ARG A 25 6.22 2.85 3.86
CA ARG A 25 5.48 2.86 5.13
C ARG A 25 6.38 2.47 6.30
N ASP A 26 6.20 3.15 7.43
CA ASP A 26 6.78 2.78 8.72
C ASP A 26 5.66 2.21 9.61
N LEU A 27 5.94 1.09 10.29
CA LEU A 27 4.96 0.33 11.06
C LEU A 27 5.38 0.30 12.53
N TYR A 28 4.46 0.61 13.44
CA TYR A 28 4.70 0.65 14.88
C TYR A 28 3.69 -0.21 15.64
N ALA A 29 4.14 -0.86 16.71
CA ALA A 29 3.25 -1.57 17.62
C ALA A 29 2.47 -0.56 18.46
N VAL A 30 1.14 -0.69 18.48
CA VAL A 30 0.28 -0.01 19.47
C VAL A 30 0.12 -0.94 20.67
N ASP A 31 -0.17 -2.21 20.41
CA ASP A 31 -0.19 -3.30 21.39
C ASP A 31 0.00 -4.66 20.71
N HIS A 32 -0.43 -5.75 21.34
CA HIS A 32 -0.32 -7.11 20.80
C HIS A 32 -1.16 -7.34 19.53
N GLY A 33 -2.36 -6.75 19.46
CA GLY A 33 -3.34 -6.96 18.39
C GLY A 33 -3.48 -5.81 17.40
N ARG A 34 -2.86 -4.65 17.68
CA ARG A 34 -2.98 -3.44 16.86
C ARG A 34 -1.63 -2.84 16.51
N MET A 35 -1.60 -2.17 15.37
CA MET A 35 -0.42 -1.45 14.89
C MET A 35 -0.80 -0.13 14.23
N LEU A 36 0.11 0.84 14.33
CA LEU A 36 0.03 2.11 13.62
C LEU A 36 0.79 1.96 12.30
N MET A 37 0.12 2.23 11.19
CA MET A 37 0.75 2.32 9.87
C MET A 37 0.90 3.79 9.50
N VAL A 38 2.12 4.23 9.22
CA VAL A 38 2.42 5.59 8.77
C VAL A 38 2.88 5.55 7.31
N ALA A 39 2.15 6.20 6.40
CA ALA A 39 2.56 6.32 5.00
C ALA A 39 3.53 7.49 4.84
N THR A 40 4.78 7.24 4.46
CA THR A 40 5.78 8.30 4.27
C THR A 40 5.68 8.92 2.88
N ASP A 41 6.43 10.00 2.65
CA ASP A 41 6.54 10.65 1.34
C ASP A 41 7.61 10.00 0.44
N ARG A 42 8.26 8.92 0.91
CA ARG A 42 9.16 8.09 0.10
C ARG A 42 8.42 7.47 -1.07
N ILE A 43 9.09 7.41 -2.21
CA ILE A 43 8.65 6.72 -3.42
C ILE A 43 9.74 5.73 -3.84
N SER A 44 9.35 4.61 -4.44
CA SER A 44 10.29 3.63 -4.97
C SER A 44 10.04 3.38 -6.45
N ALA A 45 11.11 3.21 -7.20
CA ALA A 45 11.10 2.79 -8.60
C ALA A 45 12.17 1.72 -8.80
N PHE A 46 11.89 0.70 -9.62
CA PHE A 46 12.81 -0.44 -9.85
C PHE A 46 13.35 -1.05 -8.55
N ASP A 47 12.45 -1.24 -7.59
CA ASP A 47 12.74 -1.76 -6.24
C ASP A 47 13.69 -0.93 -5.36
N VAL A 48 14.12 0.25 -5.80
CA VAL A 48 14.95 1.18 -5.04
C VAL A 48 14.11 2.33 -4.50
N VAL A 49 14.29 2.68 -3.23
CA VAL A 49 13.70 3.89 -2.62
C VAL A 49 14.49 5.11 -3.11
N LEU A 50 13.81 6.08 -3.71
CA LEU A 50 14.44 7.27 -4.25
C LEU A 50 14.79 8.26 -3.12
N PRO A 51 15.91 9.00 -3.23
CA PRO A 51 16.36 9.93 -2.18
C PRO A 51 15.44 11.15 -2.04
N THR A 52 14.73 11.53 -3.10
CA THR A 52 13.85 12.70 -3.11
C THR A 52 12.39 12.28 -2.82
N PRO A 53 11.80 12.69 -1.70
CA PRO A 53 10.39 12.41 -1.40
C PRO A 53 9.45 13.28 -2.23
N ILE A 54 8.17 12.89 -2.27
CA ILE A 54 7.08 13.68 -2.84
C ILE A 54 6.24 14.24 -1.68
N PRO A 55 6.39 15.53 -1.29
CA PRO A 55 5.67 16.11 -0.16
C PRO A 55 4.16 15.87 -0.23
N GLY A 56 3.57 15.37 0.86
CA GLY A 56 2.13 15.14 0.97
C GLY A 56 1.61 13.85 0.30
N LYS A 57 2.46 13.10 -0.40
CA LYS A 57 2.06 11.81 -1.01
C LYS A 57 1.49 10.85 0.04
N GLY A 58 2.11 10.74 1.21
CA GLY A 58 1.65 9.87 2.29
C GLY A 58 0.21 10.18 2.72
N VAL A 59 -0.13 11.46 2.83
CA VAL A 59 -1.47 11.94 3.19
C VAL A 59 -2.48 11.56 2.11
N VAL A 60 -2.17 11.85 0.84
CA VAL A 60 -3.04 11.54 -0.30
C VAL A 60 -3.33 10.04 -0.41
N LEU A 61 -2.29 9.20 -0.31
CA LEU A 61 -2.44 7.75 -0.44
C LEU A 61 -3.17 7.14 0.76
N THR A 62 -3.02 7.70 1.96
CA THR A 62 -3.79 7.27 3.13
C THR A 62 -5.27 7.58 2.95
N ARG A 63 -5.62 8.80 2.52
CA ARG A 63 -7.01 9.19 2.22
C ARG A 63 -7.62 8.33 1.11
N LEU A 64 -6.88 8.08 0.03
CA LEU A 64 -7.32 7.23 -1.06
C LEU A 64 -7.57 5.78 -0.59
N SER A 65 -6.71 5.25 0.28
CA SER A 65 -6.90 3.91 0.85
C SER A 65 -8.17 3.85 1.72
N ASN A 66 -8.36 4.84 2.61
CA ASN A 66 -9.55 4.92 3.48
C ASN A 66 -10.84 5.03 2.66
N PHE A 67 -10.86 5.84 1.59
CA PHE A 67 -11.98 5.92 0.66
C PHE A 67 -12.35 4.54 0.09
N TRP A 68 -11.36 3.75 -0.36
CA TRP A 68 -11.62 2.42 -0.90
C TRP A 68 -12.04 1.42 0.17
N PHE A 69 -11.49 1.49 1.38
CA PHE A 69 -11.94 0.64 2.49
C PHE A 69 -13.40 0.90 2.85
N GLU A 70 -13.81 2.16 2.90
CA GLU A 70 -15.20 2.55 3.12
C GLU A 70 -16.10 2.08 1.97
N ARG A 71 -15.70 2.34 0.72
CA ARG A 71 -16.48 2.01 -0.48
C ARG A 71 -16.74 0.51 -0.66
N MET A 72 -15.89 -0.33 -0.08
CA MET A 72 -15.92 -1.79 -0.18
C MET A 72 -16.34 -2.49 1.12
N SER A 73 -16.70 -1.72 2.15
CA SER A 73 -17.02 -2.24 3.49
C SER A 73 -18.19 -3.24 3.50
N ASP A 74 -19.17 -3.08 2.62
CA ASP A 74 -20.30 -4.01 2.47
C ASP A 74 -19.94 -5.29 1.71
N LEU A 75 -18.76 -5.34 1.07
CA LEU A 75 -18.32 -6.50 0.27
C LEU A 75 -17.30 -7.38 1.02
N VAL A 76 -16.35 -6.77 1.73
CA VAL A 76 -15.27 -7.49 2.39
C VAL A 76 -14.77 -6.75 3.63
N GLU A 77 -14.53 -7.50 4.70
CA GLU A 77 -13.89 -6.98 5.90
C GLU A 77 -12.48 -6.48 5.61
N ASN A 78 -12.07 -5.44 6.35
CA ASN A 78 -10.73 -4.88 6.24
C ASN A 78 -10.12 -4.67 7.63
N HIS A 79 -8.84 -4.29 7.67
CA HIS A 79 -8.09 -4.20 8.91
C HIS A 79 -8.25 -2.89 9.70
N LEU A 80 -9.08 -1.94 9.25
CA LEU A 80 -9.24 -0.66 9.95
C LEU A 80 -9.92 -0.86 11.31
N THR A 81 -9.45 -0.14 12.33
CA THR A 81 -10.01 -0.22 13.70
C THR A 81 -10.96 0.93 14.04
N GLY A 82 -10.98 2.00 13.23
CA GLY A 82 -11.67 3.25 13.54
C GLY A 82 -11.01 4.11 14.63
N ILE A 83 -9.93 3.64 15.25
CA ILE A 83 -9.21 4.39 16.28
C ILE A 83 -8.48 5.57 15.64
N ASP A 84 -8.68 6.77 16.20
CA ASP A 84 -7.99 7.98 15.78
C ASP A 84 -6.47 7.85 16.06
N PRO A 85 -5.60 7.94 15.02
CA PRO A 85 -4.15 7.92 15.19
C PRO A 85 -3.62 8.95 16.20
N ALA A 86 -4.31 10.09 16.38
CA ALA A 86 -3.94 11.09 17.38
C ALA A 86 -3.97 10.53 18.81
N THR A 87 -4.77 9.51 19.09
CA THR A 87 -4.86 8.90 20.43
C THR A 87 -3.70 7.95 20.74
N VAL A 88 -2.96 7.49 19.72
CA VAL A 88 -1.85 6.53 19.89
C VAL A 88 -0.48 7.14 19.65
N VAL A 89 -0.39 8.19 18.83
CA VAL A 89 0.85 8.98 18.72
C VAL A 89 0.97 9.80 20.01
N PRO A 90 2.16 9.93 20.63
CA PRO A 90 2.33 10.79 21.81
C PRO A 90 2.01 12.26 21.50
N ALA A 91 1.47 12.97 22.47
CA ALA A 91 1.09 14.38 22.30
C ALA A 91 2.31 15.30 22.11
N ASP A 92 3.45 14.92 22.68
CA ASP A 92 4.74 15.61 22.65
C ASP A 92 5.65 15.16 21.50
N GLU A 93 5.17 14.30 20.60
CA GLU A 93 5.93 13.84 19.44
C GLU A 93 6.23 15.02 18.49
N PRO A 94 7.52 15.38 18.24
CA PRO A 94 7.86 16.59 17.49
C PRO A 94 7.27 16.67 16.07
N GLN A 95 7.05 15.53 15.42
CA GLN A 95 6.49 15.46 14.06
C GLN A 95 5.02 15.06 14.03
N ARG A 96 4.31 15.12 15.17
CA ARG A 96 2.92 14.67 15.33
C ARG A 96 1.98 15.20 14.23
N GLU A 97 2.07 16.49 13.92
CA GLU A 97 1.24 17.14 12.89
C GLU A 97 1.50 16.60 11.48
N LEU A 98 2.71 16.10 11.21
CA LEU A 98 3.03 15.42 9.95
C LEU A 98 2.55 13.97 9.98
N ILE A 99 2.71 13.27 11.11
CA ILE A 99 2.45 11.84 11.24
C ILE A 99 0.95 11.53 11.22
N VAL A 100 0.15 12.19 12.05
CA VAL A 100 -1.26 11.84 12.27
C VAL A 100 -2.09 11.82 10.97
N PRO A 101 -2.02 12.83 10.07
CA PRO A 101 -2.87 12.88 8.87
C PRO A 101 -2.58 11.81 7.80
N ARG A 102 -1.49 11.04 7.97
CA ARG A 102 -1.06 9.98 7.05
C ARG A 102 -0.91 8.63 7.76
N SER A 103 -1.58 8.50 8.89
CA SER A 103 -1.54 7.31 9.72
C SER A 103 -2.90 6.64 9.82
N VAL A 104 -2.90 5.33 10.03
CA VAL A 104 -4.09 4.54 10.37
C VAL A 104 -3.74 3.52 11.44
N VAL A 105 -4.63 3.33 12.42
CA VAL A 105 -4.54 2.25 13.40
C VAL A 105 -5.28 1.04 12.84
N VAL A 106 -4.58 -0.08 12.71
CA VAL A 106 -5.11 -1.29 12.08
C VAL A 106 -4.93 -2.51 12.98
N HIS A 107 -5.76 -3.52 12.75
CA HIS A 107 -5.57 -4.84 13.31
C HIS A 107 -4.27 -5.46 12.77
N ARG A 108 -3.49 -6.06 13.66
CA ARG A 108 -2.29 -6.82 13.31
C ARG A 108 -2.71 -8.22 12.84
N LEU A 109 -2.69 -8.42 11.53
CA LEU A 109 -3.10 -9.68 10.89
C LEU A 109 -1.90 -10.49 10.41
N ARG A 110 -2.12 -11.79 10.20
CA ARG A 110 -1.17 -12.66 9.49
C ARG A 110 -1.47 -12.61 7.98
N PRO A 111 -0.60 -12.01 7.14
CA PRO A 111 -0.84 -11.96 5.71
C PRO A 111 -0.75 -13.35 5.09
N LEU A 112 -1.60 -13.63 4.10
CA LEU A 112 -1.45 -14.78 3.22
C LEU A 112 -0.22 -14.60 2.32
N PRO A 113 0.52 -15.68 1.97
CA PRO A 113 1.72 -15.60 1.15
C PRO A 113 1.42 -15.43 -0.36
N VAL A 114 0.36 -14.70 -0.69
CA VAL A 114 -0.16 -14.50 -2.05
C VAL A 114 -0.38 -13.03 -2.30
N GLU A 115 -0.01 -12.55 -3.48
CA GLU A 115 -0.42 -11.25 -4.00
C GLU A 115 -1.66 -11.44 -4.89
N ALA A 116 -2.80 -10.93 -4.42
CA ALA A 116 -4.07 -11.02 -5.13
C ALA A 116 -4.17 -9.96 -6.22
N VAL A 117 -3.64 -10.25 -7.41
CA VAL A 117 -3.63 -9.31 -8.55
C VAL A 117 -4.81 -9.59 -9.47
N VAL A 118 -5.58 -8.55 -9.79
CA VAL A 118 -6.64 -8.58 -10.81
C VAL A 118 -6.24 -7.67 -11.98
N ARG A 119 -6.46 -8.12 -13.22
CA ARG A 119 -6.11 -7.38 -14.44
C ARG A 119 -7.34 -7.14 -15.28
N GLY A 120 -7.64 -5.87 -15.59
CA GLY A 120 -8.62 -5.50 -16.61
C GLY A 120 -7.99 -5.10 -17.95
N TYR A 121 -6.67 -4.92 -18.00
CA TYR A 121 -5.92 -4.50 -19.17
C TYR A 121 -4.62 -5.30 -19.30
N LEU A 122 -4.20 -5.54 -20.54
CA LEU A 122 -3.03 -6.34 -20.87
C LEU A 122 -1.75 -5.50 -20.88
N ILE A 123 -1.07 -5.43 -19.74
CA ILE A 123 0.15 -4.62 -19.57
C ILE A 123 1.15 -5.28 -18.60
N GLY A 124 2.39 -4.75 -18.56
CA GLY A 124 3.41 -5.17 -17.61
C GLY A 124 3.89 -6.60 -17.83
N SER A 125 4.09 -7.35 -16.74
CA SER A 125 4.49 -8.77 -16.81
C SER A 125 3.48 -9.63 -17.57
N GLY A 126 2.17 -9.33 -17.45
CA GLY A 126 1.12 -10.03 -18.18
C GLY A 126 1.25 -9.91 -19.70
N TRP A 127 1.68 -8.76 -20.22
CA TRP A 127 1.97 -8.59 -21.65
C TRP A 127 3.14 -9.47 -22.11
N LYS A 128 4.19 -9.57 -21.30
CA LYS A 128 5.36 -10.41 -21.62
C LYS A 128 4.97 -11.89 -21.70
N ASP A 129 4.16 -12.37 -20.76
CA ASP A 129 3.68 -13.75 -20.74
C ASP A 129 2.73 -14.06 -21.90
N TYR A 130 1.80 -13.15 -22.20
CA TYR A 130 0.90 -13.30 -23.34
C TYR A 130 1.66 -13.37 -24.67
N ARG A 131 2.66 -12.50 -24.89
CA ARG A 131 3.46 -12.56 -26.12
C ARG A 131 4.22 -13.88 -26.29
N ARG A 132 4.60 -14.52 -25.20
CA ARG A 132 5.35 -15.78 -25.20
C ARG A 132 4.43 -17.01 -25.34
N THR A 133 3.26 -16.98 -24.71
CA THR A 133 2.44 -18.19 -24.49
C THR A 133 0.99 -18.07 -24.91
N GLY A 134 0.51 -16.86 -25.22
CA GLY A 134 -0.92 -16.56 -25.39
C GLY A 134 -1.72 -16.60 -24.09
N ALA A 135 -1.07 -16.69 -22.92
CA ALA A 135 -1.72 -16.85 -21.63
C ALA A 135 -1.06 -16.01 -20.53
N ILE A 136 -1.77 -15.81 -19.41
CA ILE A 136 -1.26 -15.20 -18.18
C ILE A 136 -1.67 -16.09 -17.00
N CYS A 137 -0.70 -16.53 -16.19
CA CYS A 137 -0.96 -17.44 -15.06
C CYS A 137 -1.81 -18.67 -15.46
N GLY A 138 -1.60 -19.21 -16.67
CA GLY A 138 -2.36 -20.35 -17.21
C GLY A 138 -3.71 -19.99 -17.86
N VAL A 139 -4.21 -18.77 -17.70
CA VAL A 139 -5.44 -18.29 -18.35
C VAL A 139 -5.13 -17.92 -19.79
N ARG A 140 -5.66 -18.69 -20.76
CA ARG A 140 -5.53 -18.37 -22.19
C ARG A 140 -6.33 -17.14 -22.54
N LEU A 141 -5.73 -16.25 -23.33
CA LEU A 141 -6.39 -15.04 -23.81
C LEU A 141 -6.65 -15.12 -25.31
N PRO A 142 -7.64 -14.36 -25.83
CA PRO A 142 -7.88 -14.26 -27.26
C PRO A 142 -6.61 -13.88 -28.04
N PRO A 143 -6.41 -14.41 -29.25
CA PRO A 143 -5.30 -13.99 -30.10
C PRO A 143 -5.46 -12.55 -30.57
N GLY A 144 -4.35 -11.89 -30.92
CA GLY A 144 -4.36 -10.56 -31.54
C GLY A 144 -4.51 -9.37 -30.59
N LEU A 145 -4.54 -9.59 -29.27
CA LEU A 145 -4.58 -8.49 -28.32
C LEU A 145 -3.31 -7.63 -28.39
N ARG A 146 -3.46 -6.32 -28.24
CA ARG A 146 -2.36 -5.35 -28.25
C ARG A 146 -1.93 -4.95 -26.84
N LEU A 147 -0.76 -4.32 -26.75
CA LEU A 147 -0.28 -3.74 -25.50
C LEU A 147 -1.27 -2.69 -24.98
N ALA A 148 -1.57 -2.77 -23.68
CA ALA A 148 -2.52 -1.92 -22.97
C ALA A 148 -3.99 -2.04 -23.45
N GLU A 149 -4.31 -3.09 -24.19
CA GLU A 149 -5.69 -3.37 -24.60
C GLU A 149 -6.53 -3.87 -23.41
N ARG A 150 -7.82 -3.51 -23.40
CA ARG A 150 -8.77 -3.98 -22.40
C ARG A 150 -9.01 -5.49 -22.60
N LEU A 151 -8.98 -6.25 -21.51
CA LEU A 151 -9.33 -7.67 -21.54
C LEU A 151 -10.86 -7.84 -21.68
N PRO A 152 -11.33 -8.94 -22.31
CA PRO A 152 -12.77 -9.23 -22.42
C PRO A 152 -13.47 -9.24 -21.05
N GLU A 153 -12.78 -9.80 -20.05
CA GLU A 153 -13.19 -9.80 -18.65
C GLU A 153 -11.97 -9.61 -17.74
N PRO A 154 -12.15 -9.07 -16.51
CA PRO A 154 -11.09 -9.04 -15.53
C PRO A 154 -10.66 -10.44 -15.13
N ILE A 155 -9.35 -10.69 -15.07
CA ILE A 155 -8.80 -12.00 -14.67
C ILE A 155 -8.00 -11.89 -13.38
N TYR A 156 -8.06 -12.94 -12.55
CA TYR A 156 -7.23 -13.10 -11.36
C TYR A 156 -5.91 -13.77 -11.71
N THR A 157 -4.78 -13.10 -11.43
CA THR A 157 -3.43 -13.56 -11.79
C THR A 157 -2.54 -13.54 -10.56
N PRO A 158 -2.69 -14.50 -9.64
CA PRO A 158 -1.96 -14.48 -8.37
C PRO A 158 -0.44 -14.61 -8.59
N SER A 159 0.33 -13.96 -7.73
CA SER A 159 1.78 -14.19 -7.60
C SER A 159 2.14 -14.58 -6.17
N THR A 160 3.24 -15.32 -6.03
CA THR A 160 3.82 -15.59 -4.71
C THR A 160 4.53 -14.36 -4.19
N LYS A 161 4.40 -14.09 -2.91
CA LYS A 161 5.22 -13.08 -2.24
C LYS A 161 6.63 -13.65 -2.05
N ALA A 162 7.56 -13.33 -2.94
CA ALA A 162 8.96 -13.71 -2.76
C ALA A 162 9.50 -13.11 -1.45
N ALA A 163 10.34 -13.87 -0.74
CA ALA A 163 11.12 -13.29 0.36
C ALA A 163 11.93 -12.12 -0.19
N ALA A 164 12.04 -11.03 0.58
CA ALA A 164 12.89 -9.92 0.20
C ALA A 164 14.32 -10.44 -0.03
N GLY A 165 14.79 -10.33 -1.27
CA GLY A 165 16.21 -10.46 -1.63
C GLY A 165 16.89 -9.12 -1.53
#